data_AF-A0AAD7ME03-F1
#
_entry.id   AF-A0AAD7ME03-F1
#
_cell.length_a   1.000
_cell.length_b   1.000
_cell.length_c   1.000
_cell.angle_alpha   90.00
_cell.angle_beta   90.00
_cell.angle_gamma   90.00
#
_symmetry.space_group_name_H-M   'P 1'
#
loop_
_entity.id
_entity.type
_entity.pdbx_description
1 polymer ?
#
loop_
_entity_poly.entity_id
_entity_poly.type
_entity_poly.pdbx_seq_one_letter_code
_entity_poly.pdbx_strand_id
1 'polypeptide(L)'
;MDFYGHTPGAGPSNPQPQLTPQQYTMALQMFQSTSHMPLAPPNYFPHPTPFTPPVIDPALLPTNTDDRITALERELAEMKAEKNATSHDQEPASKRRKKSKTTSPYILKDVKNLSKKQTAVRKSLMRLIKLELSTLTGRIHSDSASESESDSGSPSRPSVVPAMSFDFSSNVDAAQNLKILTRAADLIYQEQYDSTKTTFSLPHKNVSFTHADLIEFGKTSFRNWKRVYKAENDDTAAANRRKQASKGRQLMRRKELKQGRLGAVKEYKSKYKRDPSCILETDWMTDEISAPDTDNENKRKAHRNLLTAAAKLDGDTIDDPVWEILHPAFQSIECSKIKRDLDSIKKKAKEERKKRPRVTVRRIDLGNTHSRIPVGTLWPFMVGLDWYKATIEGNRDLEDEFSMYTQNPKGFGDEGYSADNEEE
;
A
#
# COMPACT_ATOMS: atom_id res chain seq x y z
N MET A 1 52.31 -18.97 14.60
CA MET A 1 51.79 -20.02 15.49
C MET A 1 51.03 -19.31 16.58
N ASP A 2 49.73 -19.57 16.66
CA ASP A 2 48.84 -19.50 17.84
C ASP A 2 47.41 -19.28 17.33
N PHE A 3 46.75 -20.41 17.09
CA PHE A 3 45.35 -20.51 16.70
C PHE A 3 44.49 -20.52 17.97
N TYR A 4 43.70 -19.47 18.20
CA TYR A 4 42.62 -19.51 19.18
C TYR A 4 41.39 -20.18 18.55
N GLY A 5 41.09 -21.39 19.02
CA GLY A 5 39.89 -22.13 18.69
C GLY A 5 38.69 -21.61 19.50
N HIS A 6 37.67 -21.12 18.81
CA HIS A 6 36.35 -20.90 19.40
C HIS A 6 35.52 -22.17 19.26
N THR A 7 35.19 -22.78 20.41
CA THR A 7 34.16 -23.81 20.54
C THR A 7 32.78 -23.15 20.62
N PRO A 8 31.76 -23.65 19.89
CA PRO A 8 30.39 -23.17 20.05
C PRO A 8 29.77 -23.78 21.31
N GLY A 9 29.30 -22.91 22.21
CA GLY A 9 28.56 -23.29 23.41
C GLY A 9 27.21 -23.90 23.05
N ALA A 10 26.94 -25.11 23.55
CA ALA A 10 25.66 -25.77 23.48
C ALA A 10 24.64 -24.99 24.33
N GLY A 11 23.58 -24.49 23.70
CA GLY A 11 22.44 -23.89 24.39
C GLY A 11 21.63 -24.93 25.17
N PRO A 12 20.93 -24.52 26.25
CA PRO A 12 20.14 -25.44 27.07
C PRO A 12 18.98 -26.01 26.24
N SER A 13 19.00 -27.34 26.06
CA SER A 13 17.93 -28.10 25.44
C SER A 13 16.70 -28.06 26.34
N ASN A 14 15.64 -27.39 25.87
CA ASN A 14 14.35 -27.39 26.54
C ASN A 14 13.72 -28.79 26.39
N PRO A 15 13.45 -29.54 27.48
CA PRO A 15 12.92 -30.88 27.36
C PRO A 15 11.49 -30.83 26.80
N GLN A 16 11.26 -31.46 25.65
CA GLN A 16 9.92 -31.66 25.14
C GLN A 16 9.10 -32.49 26.14
N PRO A 17 7.85 -32.10 26.44
CA PRO A 17 6.98 -32.87 27.30
C PRO A 17 6.69 -34.22 26.64
N GLN A 18 7.24 -35.29 27.22
CA GLN A 18 6.90 -36.65 26.79
C GLN A 18 5.48 -36.96 27.26
N LEU A 19 4.57 -37.13 26.30
CA LEU A 19 3.24 -37.65 26.56
C LEU A 19 3.38 -39.07 27.10
N THR A 20 2.70 -39.33 28.22
CA THR A 20 2.67 -40.69 28.79
C THR A 20 1.98 -41.66 27.83
N PRO A 21 2.30 -42.96 27.85
CA PRO A 21 1.63 -43.96 27.01
C PRO A 21 0.10 -43.91 27.13
N GLN A 22 -0.41 -43.55 28.31
CA GLN A 22 -1.85 -43.39 28.56
C GLN A 22 -2.45 -42.20 27.80
N GLN A 23 -1.74 -41.07 27.71
CA GLN A 23 -2.15 -39.92 26.90
C GLN A 23 -2.11 -40.23 25.40
N TYR A 24 -1.12 -41.01 24.95
CA TYR A 24 -1.05 -41.46 23.56
C TYR A 24 -2.23 -42.36 23.19
N THR A 25 -2.63 -43.24 24.12
CA THR A 25 -3.77 -44.15 23.91
C THR A 25 -5.10 -43.40 23.88
N MET A 26 -5.31 -42.41 24.75
CA MET A 26 -6.51 -41.54 24.69
C MET A 26 -6.56 -40.71 23.41
N ALA A 27 -5.43 -40.20 22.95
CA ALA A 27 -5.36 -39.46 21.68
C ALA A 27 -5.70 -40.35 20.48
N LEU A 28 -5.21 -41.60 20.45
CA LEU A 28 -5.57 -42.56 19.41
C LEU A 28 -7.05 -42.96 19.45
N GLN A 29 -7.62 -43.13 20.65
CA GLN A 29 -9.02 -43.52 20.82
C GLN A 29 -9.97 -42.39 20.39
N MET A 30 -9.61 -41.12 20.63
CA MET A 30 -10.36 -39.98 20.10
C MET A 30 -10.26 -39.89 18.57
N PHE A 31 -9.11 -40.22 17.97
CA PHE A 31 -8.93 -40.21 16.52
C PHE A 31 -9.67 -41.33 15.79
N GLN A 32 -9.86 -42.49 16.43
CA GLN A 32 -10.62 -43.60 15.85
C GLN A 32 -12.14 -43.44 16.01
N SER A 33 -12.60 -42.59 16.94
CA SER A 33 -14.03 -42.32 17.12
C SER A 33 -14.64 -41.36 16.09
N THR A 34 -13.83 -40.68 15.28
CA THR A 34 -14.28 -39.71 14.27
C THR A 34 -14.31 -40.25 12.84
N SER A 35 -13.86 -41.49 12.60
CA SER A 35 -13.76 -42.09 11.25
C SER A 35 -15.01 -42.85 10.77
N HIS A 36 -16.12 -42.80 11.51
CA HIS A 36 -17.41 -43.39 11.12
C HIS A 36 -18.56 -42.37 11.12
N MET A 37 -18.33 -41.19 10.54
CA MET A 37 -19.44 -40.35 10.11
C MET A 37 -19.93 -40.84 8.73
N PRO A 38 -21.20 -41.25 8.58
CA PRO A 38 -21.75 -41.60 7.28
C PRO A 38 -21.64 -40.41 6.33
N LEU A 39 -21.20 -40.67 5.09
CA LEU A 39 -21.20 -39.70 4.00
C LEU A 39 -22.58 -39.04 3.93
N ALA A 40 -22.62 -37.74 4.19
CA ALA A 40 -23.85 -36.96 4.02
C ALA A 40 -24.32 -37.13 2.56
N PRO A 41 -25.62 -37.39 2.33
CA PRO A 41 -26.15 -37.45 0.98
C PRO A 41 -25.89 -36.12 0.25
N PRO A 42 -25.77 -36.14 -1.09
CA PRO A 42 -25.51 -34.94 -1.88
C PRO A 42 -26.52 -33.86 -1.52
N ASN A 43 -26.01 -32.72 -1.04
CA ASN A 43 -26.78 -31.52 -0.77
C ASN A 43 -27.48 -31.10 -2.06
N TYR A 44 -28.75 -31.48 -2.20
CA TYR A 44 -29.70 -30.77 -3.05
C TYR A 44 -29.83 -29.37 -2.46
N PHE A 45 -29.10 -28.41 -3.02
CA PHE A 45 -29.42 -27.01 -2.81
C PHE A 45 -30.80 -26.78 -3.42
N PRO A 46 -31.83 -26.44 -2.63
CA PRO A 46 -33.10 -26.03 -3.20
C PRO A 46 -32.82 -24.78 -4.05
N HIS A 47 -33.24 -24.83 -5.32
CA HIS A 47 -33.26 -23.65 -6.16
C HIS A 47 -33.91 -22.49 -5.39
N PRO A 48 -33.33 -21.28 -5.44
CA PRO A 48 -33.93 -20.13 -4.79
C PRO A 48 -35.33 -19.95 -5.36
N THR A 49 -36.34 -20.17 -4.51
CA THR A 49 -37.71 -19.82 -4.82
C THR A 49 -37.73 -18.35 -5.21
N PRO A 50 -38.37 -17.97 -6.32
CA PRO A 50 -38.45 -16.57 -6.74
C PRO A 50 -39.03 -15.77 -5.58
N PHE A 51 -38.24 -14.81 -5.09
CA PHE A 51 -38.62 -13.88 -4.05
C PHE A 51 -39.79 -13.08 -4.60
N THR A 52 -41.00 -13.44 -4.22
CA THR A 52 -42.18 -12.63 -4.51
C THR A 52 -42.06 -11.42 -3.59
N PRO A 53 -41.82 -10.21 -4.14
CA PRO A 53 -41.76 -9.02 -3.31
C PRO A 53 -43.10 -8.90 -2.57
N PRO A 54 -43.09 -8.51 -1.28
CA PRO A 54 -44.32 -8.27 -0.55
C PRO A 54 -45.15 -7.26 -1.34
N VAL A 55 -46.43 -7.56 -1.53
CA VAL A 55 -47.40 -6.65 -2.14
C VAL A 55 -47.46 -5.41 -1.25
N ILE A 56 -46.76 -4.35 -1.67
CA ILE A 56 -46.80 -3.05 -1.00
C ILE A 56 -48.17 -2.47 -1.31
N ASP A 57 -48.97 -2.29 -0.26
CA ASP A 57 -50.27 -1.63 -0.34
C ASP A 57 -50.07 -0.18 -0.84
N PRO A 58 -50.54 0.19 -2.05
CA PRO A 58 -50.33 1.52 -2.61
C PRO A 58 -51.02 2.62 -1.79
N ALA A 59 -51.92 2.28 -0.85
CA ALA A 59 -52.53 3.24 0.06
C ALA A 59 -51.60 3.73 1.18
N LEU A 60 -50.47 3.05 1.42
CA LEU A 60 -49.47 3.44 2.43
C LEU A 60 -48.31 4.26 1.86
N LEU A 61 -48.28 4.48 0.54
CA LEU A 61 -47.33 5.41 -0.06
C LEU A 61 -47.80 6.83 0.27
N PRO A 62 -47.00 7.66 0.96
CA PRO A 62 -47.37 9.04 1.21
C PRO A 62 -47.57 9.71 -0.15
N THR A 63 -48.78 10.16 -0.45
CA THR A 63 -49.18 10.85 -1.70
C THR A 63 -48.51 12.23 -1.86
N ASN A 64 -47.44 12.47 -1.10
CA ASN A 64 -46.74 13.72 -0.96
C ASN A 64 -45.21 13.48 -1.07
N THR A 65 -44.80 12.52 -1.90
CA THR A 65 -43.39 12.38 -2.28
C THR A 65 -42.97 13.48 -3.24
N ASP A 66 -43.89 13.94 -4.09
CA ASP A 66 -43.59 14.93 -5.13
C ASP A 66 -43.39 16.33 -4.55
N ASP A 67 -44.15 16.75 -3.53
CA ASP A 67 -43.89 18.04 -2.87
C ASP A 67 -42.58 18.00 -2.06
N ARG A 68 -42.20 16.82 -1.54
CA ARG A 68 -40.93 16.65 -0.81
C ARG A 68 -39.73 16.67 -1.75
N ILE A 69 -39.84 16.09 -2.93
CA ILE A 69 -38.78 16.15 -3.96
C ILE A 69 -38.61 17.59 -4.44
N THR A 70 -39.70 18.29 -4.78
CA THR A 70 -39.64 19.69 -5.20
C THR A 70 -39.14 20.65 -4.10
N ALA A 71 -39.43 20.37 -2.82
CA ALA A 71 -38.87 21.13 -1.70
C ALA A 71 -37.34 20.95 -1.60
N LEU A 72 -36.83 19.72 -1.74
CA LEU A 72 -35.39 19.43 -1.71
C LEU A 72 -34.64 20.00 -2.92
N GLU A 73 -35.25 19.97 -4.10
CA GLU A 73 -34.68 20.59 -5.30
C GLU A 73 -34.55 22.12 -5.15
N ARG A 74 -35.54 22.76 -4.50
CA ARG A 74 -35.50 24.20 -4.19
C ARG A 74 -34.39 24.54 -3.20
N GLU A 75 -34.24 23.76 -2.13
CA GLU A 75 -33.17 23.93 -1.12
C GLU A 75 -31.77 23.75 -1.74
N LEU A 76 -31.60 22.77 -2.64
CA LEU A 76 -30.35 22.58 -3.38
C LEU A 76 -30.06 23.73 -4.37
N ALA A 77 -31.09 24.29 -5.00
CA ALA A 77 -30.94 25.44 -5.88
C ALA A 77 -30.55 26.70 -5.10
N GLU A 78 -31.12 26.91 -3.91
CA GLU A 78 -30.81 28.03 -3.02
C GLU A 78 -29.38 27.96 -2.48
N MET A 79 -28.93 26.78 -2.01
CA MET A 79 -27.53 26.57 -1.61
C MET A 79 -26.53 26.77 -2.76
N LYS A 80 -26.90 26.41 -3.99
CA LYS A 80 -26.06 26.68 -5.17
C LYS A 80 -26.03 28.17 -5.52
N ALA A 81 -27.14 28.89 -5.35
CA ALA A 81 -27.22 30.32 -5.58
C ALA A 81 -26.39 31.11 -4.54
N GLU A 82 -26.48 30.77 -3.25
CA GLU A 82 -25.67 31.39 -2.19
C GLU A 82 -24.17 31.16 -2.39
N LYS A 83 -23.79 29.95 -2.82
CA LYS A 83 -22.39 29.62 -3.12
C LYS A 83 -21.84 30.41 -4.31
N ASN A 84 -22.67 30.72 -5.30
CA ASN A 84 -22.28 31.54 -6.44
C ASN A 84 -22.30 33.04 -6.12
N ALA A 85 -23.28 33.52 -5.33
CA ALA A 85 -23.37 34.92 -4.91
C ALA A 85 -22.20 35.35 -4.02
N THR A 86 -21.64 34.45 -3.22
CA THR A 86 -20.46 34.72 -2.39
C THR A 86 -19.14 34.75 -3.20
N SER A 87 -19.19 34.53 -4.52
CA SER A 87 -18.00 34.48 -5.39
C SER A 87 -17.91 35.60 -6.43
N HIS A 88 -18.85 36.56 -6.41
CA HIS A 88 -18.94 37.62 -7.42
C HIS A 88 -18.78 39.04 -6.84
N ASP A 89 -17.92 39.20 -5.85
CA ASP A 89 -17.27 40.48 -5.61
C ASP A 89 -16.06 40.60 -6.55
N GLN A 90 -16.11 41.65 -7.36
CA GLN A 90 -15.21 41.99 -8.44
C GLN A 90 -13.74 41.80 -8.06
N GLU A 91 -13.05 40.82 -8.66
CA GLU A 91 -11.59 40.84 -8.75
C GLU A 91 -11.20 41.97 -9.71
N PRO A 92 -10.62 43.10 -9.24
CA PRO A 92 -10.03 44.06 -10.15
C PRO A 92 -8.90 43.35 -10.90
N ALA A 93 -8.84 43.53 -12.22
CA ALA A 93 -7.82 42.98 -13.11
C ALA A 93 -6.42 43.09 -12.48
N SER A 94 -6.00 42.01 -11.80
CA SER A 94 -4.77 41.95 -11.04
C SER A 94 -3.64 41.93 -12.05
N LYS A 95 -3.05 43.11 -12.31
CA LYS A 95 -1.76 43.25 -12.95
C LYS A 95 -0.83 42.25 -12.27
N ARG A 96 -0.45 41.21 -13.03
CA ARG A 96 0.43 40.11 -12.62
C ARG A 96 1.77 40.72 -12.16
N ARG A 97 1.83 41.17 -10.90
CA ARG A 97 3.03 41.69 -10.27
C ARG A 97 4.04 40.56 -10.39
N LYS A 98 5.10 40.79 -11.18
CA LYS A 98 6.29 39.93 -11.21
C LYS A 98 6.76 39.81 -9.76
N LYS A 99 6.38 38.73 -9.08
CA LYS A 99 6.87 38.42 -7.75
C LYS A 99 8.38 38.35 -7.90
N SER A 100 9.08 39.32 -7.33
CA SER A 100 10.53 39.27 -7.22
C SER A 100 10.87 37.91 -6.60
N LYS A 101 11.83 37.20 -7.20
CA LYS A 101 12.30 35.93 -6.66
C LYS A 101 12.99 36.24 -5.33
N THR A 102 12.23 36.31 -4.24
CA THR A 102 12.77 36.34 -2.90
C THR A 102 13.56 35.05 -2.75
N THR A 103 14.89 35.17 -2.63
CA THR A 103 15.78 34.04 -2.42
C THR A 103 15.24 33.26 -1.23
N SER A 104 14.86 32.00 -1.44
CA SER A 104 14.28 31.21 -0.35
C SER A 104 15.30 31.09 0.78
N PRO A 105 14.92 31.28 2.05
CA PRO A 105 15.85 31.15 3.19
C PRO A 105 16.30 29.70 3.43
N TYR A 106 15.81 28.78 2.61
CA TYR A 106 16.07 27.34 2.66
C TYR A 106 16.98 26.95 1.51
N ILE A 107 18.07 26.23 1.81
CA ILE A 107 18.98 25.68 0.80
C ILE A 107 18.56 24.24 0.46
N LEU A 108 18.09 23.48 1.44
CA LEU A 108 17.87 22.03 1.32
C LEU A 108 16.39 21.60 1.30
N LYS A 109 15.46 22.55 1.14
CA LYS A 109 14.01 22.26 1.16
C LYS A 109 13.52 21.53 -0.09
N ASP A 110 13.97 21.93 -1.28
CA ASP A 110 13.43 21.41 -2.55
C ASP A 110 14.13 20.13 -3.02
N VAL A 111 13.60 18.99 -2.58
CA VAL A 111 14.14 17.64 -2.86
C VAL A 111 14.36 17.36 -4.35
N LYS A 112 13.57 17.94 -5.25
CA LYS A 112 13.66 17.64 -6.70
C LYS A 112 14.91 18.23 -7.34
N ASN A 113 15.41 19.34 -6.79
CA ASN A 113 16.53 20.09 -7.34
C ASN A 113 17.84 19.90 -6.56
N LEU A 114 17.88 18.97 -5.60
CA LEU A 114 19.10 18.69 -4.83
C LEU A 114 20.06 17.78 -5.59
N SER A 115 21.34 18.10 -5.51
CA SER A 115 22.41 17.18 -5.89
C SER A 115 22.39 15.90 -5.02
N LYS A 116 23.05 14.83 -5.48
CA LYS A 116 23.19 13.58 -4.71
C LYS A 116 23.84 13.83 -3.34
N LYS A 117 24.86 14.69 -3.29
CA LYS A 117 25.55 15.09 -2.05
C LYS A 117 24.61 15.84 -1.09
N GLN A 118 23.87 16.83 -1.59
CA GLN A 118 22.86 17.55 -0.80
C GLN A 118 21.76 16.63 -0.28
N THR A 119 21.33 15.65 -1.09
CA THR A 119 20.33 14.66 -0.67
C THR A 119 20.85 13.80 0.48
N ALA A 120 22.11 13.37 0.44
CA ALA A 120 22.74 12.60 1.52
C ALA A 120 22.86 13.41 2.83
N VAL A 121 23.29 14.67 2.73
CA VAL A 121 23.38 15.60 3.87
C VAL A 121 22.00 15.87 4.46
N ARG A 122 21.01 16.19 3.62
CA ARG A 122 19.61 16.36 4.04
C ARG A 122 19.08 15.14 4.80
N LYS A 123 19.29 13.93 4.28
CA LYS A 123 18.88 12.69 4.97
C LYS A 123 19.53 12.55 6.34
N SER A 124 20.82 12.87 6.44
CA SER A 124 21.58 12.81 7.69
C SER A 124 21.08 13.85 8.70
N LEU A 125 20.88 15.10 8.28
CA LEU A 125 20.31 16.16 9.12
C LEU A 125 18.88 15.84 9.58
N MET A 126 18.03 15.28 8.72
CA MET A 126 16.69 14.82 9.12
C MET A 126 16.75 13.71 10.18
N ARG A 127 17.74 12.80 10.09
CA ARG A 127 17.95 11.75 11.10
C ARG A 127 18.40 12.35 12.43
N LEU A 128 19.37 13.28 12.41
CA LEU A 128 19.83 13.98 13.61
C LEU A 128 18.70 14.76 14.28
N ILE A 129 17.92 15.54 13.52
CA ILE A 129 16.77 16.29 14.04
C ILE A 129 15.74 15.37 14.69
N LYS A 130 15.41 14.24 14.07
CA LYS A 130 14.49 13.28 14.68
C LYS A 130 15.02 12.71 15.99
N LEU A 131 16.31 12.39 16.04
CA LEU A 131 16.96 11.88 17.25
C LEU A 131 16.91 12.92 18.37
N GLU A 132 17.32 14.16 18.07
CA GLU A 132 17.32 15.25 19.05
C GLU A 132 15.92 15.61 19.53
N LEU A 133 14.93 15.63 18.63
CA LEU A 133 13.53 15.80 19.04
C LEU A 133 13.05 14.67 19.95
N SER A 134 13.50 13.43 19.72
CA SER A 134 13.14 12.29 20.58
C SER A 134 13.79 12.44 21.96
N THR A 135 15.05 12.88 22.01
CA THR A 135 15.78 13.18 23.26
C THR A 135 15.10 14.29 24.05
N LEU A 136 14.78 15.42 23.42
CA LEU A 136 14.15 16.57 24.08
C LEU A 136 12.74 16.26 24.59
N THR A 137 11.99 15.42 23.89
CA THR A 137 10.59 15.11 24.23
C THR A 137 10.43 13.86 25.09
N GLY A 138 11.49 13.06 25.27
CA GLY A 138 11.43 11.75 25.92
C GLY A 138 10.62 10.72 25.13
N ARG A 139 10.11 11.06 23.94
CA ARG A 139 9.32 10.14 23.12
C ARG A 139 10.25 9.31 22.26
N ILE A 140 10.60 8.11 22.75
CA ILE A 140 11.32 7.11 21.95
C ILE A 140 10.34 6.60 20.89
N HIS A 141 10.49 7.07 19.65
CA HIS A 141 9.69 6.52 18.56
C HIS A 141 10.24 5.14 18.18
N SER A 142 9.41 4.11 18.34
CA SER A 142 9.70 2.72 17.92
C SER A 142 9.70 2.52 16.40
N ASP A 143 9.72 3.58 15.60
CA ASP A 143 9.83 3.49 14.12
C ASP A 143 11.15 2.80 13.68
N SER A 144 12.10 2.58 14.59
CA SER A 144 13.30 1.76 14.40
C SER A 144 13.14 0.27 14.77
N ALA A 145 11.94 -0.22 15.07
CA ALA A 145 11.69 -1.64 15.37
C ALA A 145 11.83 -2.57 14.15
N SER A 146 12.23 -2.05 12.99
CA SER A 146 12.66 -2.87 11.85
C SER A 146 14.16 -3.20 11.96
N GLU A 147 14.43 -4.44 12.39
CA GLU A 147 15.54 -5.29 11.92
C GLU A 147 16.97 -4.99 12.39
N SER A 148 17.16 -4.56 13.64
CA SER A 148 18.45 -4.78 14.30
C SER A 148 18.22 -5.40 15.66
N GLU A 149 18.05 -6.72 15.70
CA GLU A 149 18.36 -7.57 16.86
C GLU A 149 19.88 -7.57 17.12
N SER A 150 20.47 -6.38 17.19
CA SER A 150 21.81 -6.17 17.69
C SER A 150 21.66 -5.65 19.12
N ASP A 151 21.74 -6.63 20.01
CA ASP A 151 22.23 -6.56 21.38
C ASP A 151 23.14 -5.35 21.71
N SER A 152 23.09 -4.97 22.99
CA SER A 152 24.01 -4.11 23.74
C SER A 152 23.81 -2.57 23.71
N GLY A 153 22.98 -2.10 24.65
CA GLY A 153 23.45 -1.17 25.67
C GLY A 153 24.05 0.16 25.21
N SER A 154 23.36 0.91 24.35
CA SER A 154 23.71 2.34 24.21
C SER A 154 23.35 3.05 25.51
N PRO A 155 24.31 3.62 26.26
CA PRO A 155 24.03 4.24 27.55
C PRO A 155 23.06 5.39 27.31
N SER A 156 21.84 5.24 27.80
CA SER A 156 20.86 6.31 27.89
C SER A 156 21.53 7.48 28.60
N ARG A 157 21.92 8.50 27.83
CA ARG A 157 22.56 9.70 28.37
C ARG A 157 21.56 10.26 29.39
N PRO A 158 21.90 10.38 30.69
CA PRO A 158 20.96 10.92 31.66
C PRO A 158 20.65 12.36 31.27
N SER A 159 19.47 12.57 30.66
CA SER A 159 19.02 13.89 30.27
C SER A 159 18.64 14.64 31.54
N VAL A 160 19.50 15.56 31.97
CA VAL A 160 19.28 16.45 33.11
C VAL A 160 18.18 17.49 32.79
N VAL A 161 17.79 17.63 31.52
CA VAL A 161 16.79 18.62 31.09
C VAL A 161 15.38 18.03 31.21
N PRO A 162 14.44 18.74 31.87
CA PRO A 162 13.03 18.34 31.90
C PRO A 162 12.49 18.12 30.49
N ALA A 163 11.84 16.98 30.27
CA ALA A 163 11.30 16.62 28.96
C ALA A 163 10.28 17.68 28.49
N MET A 164 10.46 18.19 27.27
CA MET A 164 9.54 19.14 26.66
C MET A 164 8.43 18.38 25.93
N SER A 165 7.16 18.61 26.26
CA SER A 165 6.04 17.93 25.57
C SER A 165 5.53 18.74 24.39
N PHE A 166 5.29 18.06 23.26
CA PHE A 166 4.58 18.64 22.13
C PHE A 166 3.08 18.78 22.42
N ASP A 167 2.49 19.87 21.94
CA ASP A 167 1.04 20.01 21.86
C ASP A 167 0.57 19.55 20.47
N PHE A 168 0.08 18.31 20.39
CA PHE A 168 -0.44 17.74 19.15
C PHE A 168 -1.84 18.24 18.78
N SER A 169 -2.55 18.93 19.68
CA SER A 169 -3.83 19.57 19.35
C SER A 169 -3.58 20.79 18.45
N SER A 170 -2.60 21.63 18.81
CA SER A 170 -2.21 22.85 18.11
C SER A 170 -1.44 22.62 16.80
N ASN A 171 -1.36 23.67 15.98
CA ASN A 171 -0.57 23.66 14.75
C ASN A 171 0.95 23.61 15.03
N VAL A 172 1.74 23.25 14.02
CA VAL A 172 3.20 23.18 14.09
C VAL A 172 3.86 24.53 14.43
N ASP A 173 3.20 25.63 14.04
CA ASP A 173 3.68 26.99 14.26
C ASP A 173 3.24 27.58 15.61
N ALA A 174 2.55 26.80 16.45
CA ALA A 174 2.22 27.23 17.82
C ALA A 174 3.50 27.45 18.63
N ALA A 175 3.51 28.47 19.49
CA ALA A 175 4.71 28.92 20.19
C ALA A 175 5.43 27.81 20.97
N GLN A 176 4.68 26.94 21.66
CA GLN A 176 5.23 25.78 22.39
C GLN A 176 5.93 24.79 21.46
N ASN A 177 5.27 24.39 20.37
CA ASN A 177 5.83 23.45 19.40
C ASN A 177 7.06 24.05 18.71
N LEU A 178 6.98 25.31 18.30
CA LEU A 178 8.09 26.03 17.68
C LEU A 178 9.30 26.14 18.61
N LYS A 179 9.10 26.36 19.91
CA LYS A 179 10.19 26.40 20.90
C LYS A 179 10.98 25.09 20.94
N ILE A 180 10.31 23.95 20.89
CA ILE A 180 10.95 22.63 20.84
C ILE A 180 11.72 22.44 19.54
N LEU A 181 11.10 22.79 18.41
CA LEU A 181 11.72 22.66 17.08
C LEU A 181 12.96 23.54 16.94
N THR A 182 12.89 24.79 17.39
CA THR A 182 14.02 25.72 17.39
C THR A 182 15.14 25.22 18.30
N ARG A 183 14.81 24.72 19.50
CA ARG A 183 15.82 24.17 20.41
C ARG A 183 16.57 22.98 19.81
N ALA A 184 15.87 22.05 19.16
CA ALA A 184 16.51 20.93 18.47
C ALA A 184 17.40 21.41 17.32
N ALA A 185 16.93 22.38 16.54
CA ALA A 185 17.70 22.98 15.47
C ALA A 185 18.97 23.67 15.98
N ASP A 186 18.88 24.42 17.10
CA ASP A 186 20.03 25.08 17.73
C ASP A 186 21.11 24.09 18.16
N LEU A 187 20.72 23.00 18.83
CA LEU A 187 21.66 21.99 19.32
C LEU A 187 22.42 21.32 18.18
N ILE A 188 21.72 20.96 17.11
CA ILE A 188 22.34 20.34 15.93
C ILE A 188 23.16 21.35 15.14
N TYR A 189 22.68 22.58 14.99
CA TYR A 189 23.45 23.63 14.30
C TYR A 189 24.76 23.90 15.04
N GLN A 190 24.74 24.00 16.36
CA GLN A 190 25.94 24.16 17.19
C GLN A 190 26.85 22.93 17.10
N GLU A 191 26.32 21.72 17.10
CA GLU A 191 27.13 20.51 16.99
C GLU A 191 27.84 20.39 15.63
N GLN A 192 27.16 20.76 14.54
CA GLN A 192 27.69 20.58 13.18
C GLN A 192 28.49 21.79 12.67
N TYR A 193 28.31 22.98 13.24
CA TYR A 193 29.00 24.20 12.81
C TYR A 193 30.21 24.57 13.68
N ASP A 194 30.25 24.10 14.93
CA ASP A 194 31.38 24.34 15.83
C ASP A 194 32.59 23.51 15.40
N SER A 195 33.50 24.14 14.67
CA SER A 195 34.72 23.52 14.12
C SER A 195 35.66 22.96 15.17
N THR A 196 35.48 23.36 16.43
CA THR A 196 36.27 22.87 17.57
C THR A 196 35.83 21.48 18.04
N LYS A 197 34.58 21.09 17.79
CA LYS A 197 34.04 19.78 18.16
C LYS A 197 34.40 18.75 17.10
N THR A 198 35.14 17.72 17.50
CA THR A 198 35.64 16.66 16.62
C THR A 198 34.52 15.77 16.02
N THR A 199 33.28 15.89 16.49
CA THR A 199 32.10 15.06 16.12
C THR A 199 31.33 15.58 14.91
N PHE A 200 31.99 16.07 13.87
CA PHE A 200 31.30 16.36 12.61
C PHE A 200 30.79 15.06 11.96
N SER A 201 29.48 14.83 12.01
CA SER A 201 28.86 13.54 11.65
C SER A 201 28.29 13.51 10.23
N LEU A 202 28.29 14.62 9.48
CA LEU A 202 27.67 14.68 8.15
C LEU A 202 28.58 14.07 7.06
N PRO A 203 27.99 13.41 6.05
CA PRO A 203 28.76 12.71 5.00
C PRO A 203 29.55 13.65 4.07
N HIS A 204 29.15 14.92 3.95
CA HIS A 204 29.78 15.89 3.05
C HIS A 204 29.91 17.26 3.71
N LYS A 205 31.15 17.61 4.13
CA LYS A 205 31.49 18.88 4.79
C LYS A 205 31.21 20.12 3.94
N ASN A 206 31.35 20.01 2.61
CA ASN A 206 31.25 21.16 1.70
C ASN A 206 29.81 21.55 1.35
N VAL A 207 28.80 20.85 1.86
CA VAL A 207 27.40 21.18 1.60
C VAL A 207 26.92 22.10 2.71
N SER A 208 26.60 23.35 2.36
CA SER A 208 25.98 24.30 3.27
C SER A 208 24.52 23.96 3.54
N PHE A 209 24.06 24.30 4.75
CA PHE A 209 22.66 24.24 5.17
C PHE A 209 22.40 25.42 6.12
N THR A 210 21.14 25.86 6.21
CA THR A 210 20.76 26.94 7.12
C THR A 210 20.08 26.41 8.37
N HIS A 211 20.05 27.22 9.42
CA HIS A 211 19.24 26.94 10.61
C HIS A 211 17.75 26.78 10.27
N ALA A 212 17.25 27.58 9.33
CA ALA A 212 15.89 27.47 8.83
C ALA A 212 15.59 26.12 8.17
N ASP A 213 16.57 25.50 7.47
CA ASP A 213 16.43 24.14 6.93
C ASP A 213 16.18 23.13 8.06
N LEU A 214 16.90 23.24 9.18
CA LEU A 214 16.74 22.34 10.34
C LEU A 214 15.36 22.49 11.00
N ILE A 215 14.88 23.72 11.16
CA ILE A 215 13.53 23.98 11.67
C ILE A 215 12.50 23.32 10.75
N GLU A 216 12.60 23.49 9.42
CA GLU A 216 11.64 22.90 8.49
C GLU A 216 11.68 21.35 8.50
N PHE A 217 12.87 20.75 8.69
CA PHE A 217 12.99 19.30 8.93
C PHE A 217 12.31 18.88 10.23
N GLY A 218 12.43 19.68 11.28
CA GLY A 218 11.72 19.51 12.54
C GLY A 218 10.20 19.59 12.35
N LYS A 219 9.70 20.61 11.65
CA LYS A 219 8.28 20.76 11.31
C LYS A 219 7.75 19.56 10.54
N THR A 220 8.51 19.04 9.58
CA THR A 220 8.15 17.83 8.83
C THR A 220 8.03 16.61 9.74
N SER A 221 8.95 16.45 10.69
CA SER A 221 8.92 15.36 11.68
C SER A 221 7.72 15.50 12.62
N PHE A 222 7.46 16.69 13.16
CA PHE A 222 6.28 16.98 13.99
C PHE A 222 4.97 16.66 13.26
N ARG A 223 4.80 17.08 11.99
CA ARG A 223 3.57 16.79 11.22
C ARG A 223 3.34 15.28 11.08
N ASN A 224 4.41 14.51 10.92
CA ASN A 224 4.32 13.05 10.90
C ASN A 224 3.95 12.49 12.28
N TRP A 225 4.61 12.95 13.35
CA TRP A 225 4.29 12.54 14.73
C TRP A 225 2.86 12.88 15.13
N LYS A 226 2.37 14.06 14.76
CA LYS A 226 0.97 14.46 14.94
C LYS A 226 0.01 13.52 14.22
N ARG A 227 0.34 13.07 13.00
CA ARG A 227 -0.48 12.08 12.28
C ARG A 227 -0.48 10.72 12.97
N VAL A 228 0.67 10.28 13.49
CA VAL A 228 0.78 9.02 14.25
C VAL A 228 -0.02 9.12 15.55
N TYR A 229 0.18 10.20 16.31
CA TYR A 229 -0.58 10.48 17.54
C TYR A 229 -2.09 10.49 17.29
N LYS A 230 -2.56 11.13 16.20
CA LYS A 230 -3.98 11.05 15.83
C LYS A 230 -4.43 9.62 15.57
N ALA A 231 -3.65 8.83 14.84
CA ALA A 231 -3.98 7.43 14.58
C ALA A 231 -3.91 6.53 15.84
N GLU A 232 -3.20 6.93 16.89
CA GLU A 232 -3.15 6.21 18.17
C GLU A 232 -4.36 6.55 19.06
N ASN A 233 -4.92 7.76 18.93
CA ASN A 233 -6.03 8.24 19.76
C ASN A 233 -7.40 8.19 19.04
N ASP A 234 -7.44 7.89 17.74
CA ASP A 234 -8.66 7.81 16.93
C ASP A 234 -8.63 6.55 16.05
N ASP A 235 -9.49 5.60 16.40
CA ASP A 235 -9.62 4.32 15.70
C ASP A 235 -9.98 4.48 14.22
N THR A 236 -10.77 5.49 13.88
CA THR A 236 -11.17 5.74 12.48
C THR A 236 -9.97 6.23 11.67
N ALA A 237 -9.14 7.10 12.26
CA ALA A 237 -7.88 7.53 11.66
C ALA A 237 -6.88 6.37 11.54
N ALA A 238 -6.84 5.47 12.53
CA ALA A 238 -6.04 4.26 12.50
C ALA A 238 -6.43 3.33 11.33
N ALA A 239 -7.73 3.03 11.21
CA ALA A 239 -8.28 2.20 10.14
C ALA A 239 -8.00 2.80 8.75
N ASN A 240 -8.25 4.11 8.59
CA ASN A 240 -7.96 4.83 7.35
C ASN A 240 -6.46 4.79 6.98
N ARG A 241 -5.57 4.94 7.96
CA ARG A 241 -4.11 4.84 7.74
C ARG A 241 -3.72 3.42 7.31
N ARG A 242 -4.27 2.38 7.93
CA ARG A 242 -4.02 0.97 7.54
C ARG A 242 -4.46 0.73 6.10
N LYS A 243 -5.66 1.18 5.74
CA LYS A 243 -6.23 1.08 4.38
C LYS A 243 -5.36 1.81 3.34
N GLN A 244 -4.95 3.05 3.62
CA GLN A 244 -4.06 3.81 2.74
C GLN A 244 -2.68 3.15 2.59
N ALA A 245 -2.11 2.63 3.67
CA ALA A 245 -0.85 1.90 3.62
C ALA A 245 -0.97 0.61 2.78
N SER A 246 -2.09 -0.11 2.90
CA SER A 246 -2.38 -1.29 2.08
C SER A 246 -2.46 -0.93 0.60
N LYS A 247 -3.27 0.08 0.24
CA LYS A 247 -3.38 0.60 -1.13
C LYS A 247 -2.04 1.05 -1.69
N GLY A 248 -1.22 1.73 -0.88
CA GLY A 248 0.11 2.18 -1.27
C GLY A 248 1.05 1.01 -1.60
N ARG A 249 1.03 -0.06 -0.78
CA ARG A 249 1.80 -1.29 -1.05
C ARG A 249 1.33 -1.98 -2.34
N GLN A 250 0.03 -2.13 -2.54
CA GLN A 250 -0.54 -2.70 -3.77
C GLN A 250 -0.10 -1.91 -5.01
N LEU A 251 -0.21 -0.57 -4.97
CA LEU A 251 0.24 0.28 -6.07
C LEU A 251 1.73 0.12 -6.37
N MET A 252 2.58 0.03 -5.34
CA MET A 252 4.01 -0.20 -5.53
C MET A 252 4.29 -1.56 -6.17
N ARG A 253 3.61 -2.63 -5.73
CA ARG A 253 3.71 -3.96 -6.37
C ARG A 253 3.27 -3.92 -7.84
N ARG A 254 2.18 -3.22 -8.17
CA ARG A 254 1.75 -3.02 -9.57
C ARG A 254 2.81 -2.31 -10.40
N LYS A 255 3.47 -1.27 -9.85
CA LYS A 255 4.58 -0.58 -10.53
C LYS A 255 5.78 -1.50 -10.76
N GLU A 256 6.14 -2.31 -9.76
CA GLU A 256 7.22 -3.30 -9.87
C GLU A 256 6.91 -4.37 -10.91
N LEU A 257 5.67 -4.86 -10.95
CA LEU A 257 5.19 -5.79 -11.98
C LEU A 257 5.27 -5.18 -13.38
N LYS A 258 4.75 -3.96 -13.57
CA LYS A 258 4.86 -3.22 -14.84
C LYS A 258 6.32 -3.11 -15.27
N GLN A 259 7.21 -2.66 -14.38
CA GLN A 259 8.63 -2.49 -14.71
C GLN A 259 9.31 -3.83 -15.04
N GLY A 260 8.97 -4.89 -14.31
CA GLY A 260 9.46 -6.23 -14.59
C GLY A 260 9.03 -6.75 -15.96
N ARG A 261 7.76 -6.56 -16.33
CA ARG A 261 7.20 -6.95 -17.63
C ARG A 261 7.75 -6.11 -18.77
N LEU A 262 7.95 -4.80 -18.57
CA LEU A 262 8.62 -3.92 -19.54
C LEU A 262 10.03 -4.44 -19.90
N GLY A 263 10.75 -5.02 -18.93
CA GLY A 263 12.05 -5.66 -19.18
C GLY A 263 12.00 -6.89 -20.09
N ALA A 264 10.85 -7.55 -20.20
CA ALA A 264 10.63 -8.74 -21.03
C ALA A 264 10.08 -8.44 -22.44
N VAL A 265 9.61 -7.20 -22.68
CA VAL A 265 8.98 -6.77 -23.96
C VAL A 265 9.87 -7.05 -25.16
N LYS A 266 11.18 -6.77 -25.08
CA LYS A 266 12.10 -6.93 -26.22
C LYS A 266 12.16 -8.39 -26.70
N GLU A 267 12.24 -9.32 -25.76
CA GLU A 267 12.30 -10.74 -26.07
C GLU A 267 10.94 -11.27 -26.54
N TYR A 268 9.84 -10.82 -25.92
CA TYR A 268 8.49 -11.12 -26.38
C TYR A 268 8.28 -10.68 -27.83
N LYS A 269 8.67 -9.44 -28.16
CA LYS A 269 8.58 -8.89 -29.52
C LYS A 269 9.42 -9.68 -30.52
N SER A 270 10.59 -10.17 -30.11
CA SER A 270 11.41 -11.05 -30.95
C SER A 270 10.72 -12.38 -31.24
N LYS A 271 10.09 -12.99 -30.21
CA LYS A 271 9.44 -14.30 -30.27
C LYS A 271 8.11 -14.28 -31.05
N TYR A 272 7.22 -13.35 -30.72
CA TYR A 272 5.84 -13.31 -31.23
C TYR A 272 5.61 -12.24 -32.31
N LYS A 273 6.63 -11.43 -32.64
CA LYS A 273 6.55 -10.32 -33.62
C LYS A 273 5.48 -9.27 -33.31
N ARG A 274 5.03 -9.18 -32.05
CA ARG A 274 4.02 -8.24 -31.54
C ARG A 274 4.60 -7.46 -30.36
N ASP A 275 4.20 -6.20 -30.19
CA ASP A 275 4.73 -5.33 -29.13
C ASP A 275 3.70 -5.13 -27.99
N PRO A 276 3.85 -5.81 -26.84
CA PRO A 276 2.88 -5.75 -25.75
C PRO A 276 3.05 -4.50 -24.87
N SER A 277 3.91 -3.54 -25.22
CA SER A 277 4.11 -2.32 -24.41
C SER A 277 2.81 -1.55 -24.17
N CYS A 278 1.90 -1.61 -25.14
CA CYS A 278 0.61 -0.91 -25.09
C CYS A 278 -0.32 -1.39 -23.97
N ILE A 279 -0.15 -2.60 -23.42
CA ILE A 279 -1.00 -3.14 -22.34
C ILE A 279 -0.36 -3.04 -20.95
N LEU A 280 0.85 -2.47 -20.87
CA LEU A 280 1.66 -2.42 -19.64
C LEU A 280 1.45 -1.11 -18.89
N GLU A 281 0.22 -0.83 -18.47
CA GLU A 281 -0.08 0.28 -17.56
C GLU A 281 -0.29 -0.15 -16.11
N THR A 282 0.08 0.74 -15.18
CA THR A 282 0.11 0.42 -13.74
C THR A 282 -1.29 0.08 -13.22
N ASP A 283 -2.32 0.74 -13.74
CA ASP A 283 -3.71 0.50 -13.34
C ASP A 283 -4.32 -0.76 -13.96
N TRP A 284 -3.67 -1.34 -14.97
CA TRP A 284 -4.12 -2.57 -15.64
C TRP A 284 -3.31 -3.79 -15.20
N MET A 285 -2.38 -3.64 -14.25
CA MET A 285 -1.62 -4.76 -13.70
C MET A 285 -2.47 -5.54 -12.68
N THR A 286 -2.19 -6.84 -12.59
CA THR A 286 -2.69 -7.73 -11.54
C THR A 286 -2.29 -7.22 -10.16
N ASP A 287 -3.19 -7.30 -9.19
CA ASP A 287 -2.90 -6.97 -7.80
C ASP A 287 -2.30 -8.18 -7.08
N GLU A 288 -1.40 -7.92 -6.13
CA GLU A 288 -0.79 -8.95 -5.27
C GLU A 288 -1.13 -8.61 -3.82
N ILE A 289 -1.92 -9.46 -3.14
CA ILE A 289 -2.38 -9.21 -1.76
C ILE A 289 -1.98 -10.32 -0.80
N SER A 290 -1.65 -9.96 0.43
CA SER A 290 -1.31 -10.92 1.49
C SER A 290 -2.47 -11.22 2.43
N ALA A 291 -3.51 -10.38 2.40
CA ALA A 291 -4.73 -10.51 3.19
C ALA A 291 -5.83 -9.63 2.57
N PRO A 292 -7.11 -9.98 2.75
CA PRO A 292 -8.23 -9.15 2.33
C PRO A 292 -8.27 -7.82 3.11
N ASP A 293 -8.79 -6.76 2.47
CA ASP A 293 -9.02 -5.44 3.09
C ASP A 293 -10.28 -5.47 3.97
N THR A 294 -10.20 -6.22 5.07
CA THR A 294 -11.28 -6.38 6.06
C THR A 294 -10.72 -6.31 7.48
N ASP A 295 -11.45 -5.64 8.37
CA ASP A 295 -11.13 -5.60 9.80
C ASP A 295 -11.53 -6.89 10.54
N ASN A 296 -12.21 -7.83 9.86
CA ASN A 296 -12.61 -9.09 10.44
C ASN A 296 -11.44 -10.10 10.44
N GLU A 297 -10.87 -10.33 11.63
CA GLU A 297 -9.73 -11.23 11.81
C GLU A 297 -10.03 -12.68 11.39
N ASN A 298 -11.26 -13.15 11.55
CA ASN A 298 -11.66 -14.50 11.09
C ASN A 298 -11.60 -14.62 9.57
N LYS A 299 -12.02 -13.58 8.83
CA LYS A 299 -11.91 -13.55 7.36
C LYS A 299 -10.44 -13.53 6.91
N ARG A 300 -9.59 -12.79 7.61
CA ARG A 300 -8.14 -12.75 7.32
C ARG A 300 -7.48 -14.11 7.60
N LYS A 301 -7.82 -14.75 8.72
CA LYS A 301 -7.32 -16.09 9.07
C LYS A 301 -7.81 -17.15 8.07
N ALA A 302 -9.08 -17.12 7.69
CA ALA A 302 -9.64 -18.04 6.69
C ALA A 302 -8.95 -17.88 5.32
N HIS A 303 -8.74 -16.64 4.88
CA HIS A 303 -8.00 -16.36 3.64
C HIS A 303 -6.55 -16.86 3.69
N ARG A 304 -5.84 -16.64 4.81
CA ARG A 304 -4.49 -17.17 5.01
C ARG A 304 -4.47 -18.70 4.95
N ASN A 305 -5.41 -19.38 5.61
CA ASN A 305 -5.49 -20.84 5.59
C ASN A 305 -5.70 -21.36 4.16
N LEU A 306 -6.55 -20.69 3.38
CA LEU A 306 -6.81 -21.04 1.98
C LEU A 306 -5.56 -20.85 1.12
N LEU A 307 -4.81 -19.75 1.32
CA LEU A 307 -3.52 -19.53 0.65
C LEU A 307 -2.46 -20.58 1.04
N THR A 308 -2.34 -20.91 2.31
CA THR A 308 -1.40 -21.93 2.81
C THR A 308 -1.74 -23.31 2.24
N ALA A 309 -3.02 -23.68 2.19
CA ALA A 309 -3.49 -24.93 1.60
C ALA A 309 -3.21 -24.99 0.09
N ALA A 310 -3.54 -23.93 -0.65
CA ALA A 310 -3.28 -23.85 -2.09
C ALA A 310 -1.78 -23.82 -2.42
N ALA A 311 -0.96 -23.24 -1.54
CA ALA A 311 0.50 -23.21 -1.67
C ALA A 311 1.17 -24.54 -1.29
N LYS A 312 0.43 -25.51 -0.75
CA LYS A 312 0.93 -26.79 -0.23
C LYS A 312 2.11 -26.58 0.74
N LEU A 313 1.95 -25.62 1.66
CA LEU A 313 2.95 -25.34 2.69
C LEU A 313 2.70 -26.25 3.89
N ASP A 314 3.76 -26.95 4.30
CA ASP A 314 3.77 -27.77 5.51
C ASP A 314 3.87 -26.88 6.75
N GLY A 315 3.49 -27.42 7.92
CA GLY A 315 3.34 -26.69 9.19
C GLY A 315 4.55 -25.83 9.60
N ASP A 316 5.76 -26.26 9.26
CA ASP A 316 7.01 -25.56 9.57
C ASP A 316 7.32 -24.38 8.62
N THR A 317 6.59 -24.27 7.49
CA THR A 317 6.76 -23.20 6.48
C THR A 317 5.65 -22.15 6.49
N ILE A 318 4.79 -22.15 7.52
CA ILE A 318 3.65 -21.22 7.64
C ILE A 318 4.08 -19.74 7.68
N ASP A 319 5.33 -19.47 8.06
CA ASP A 319 5.87 -18.11 8.18
C ASP A 319 6.39 -17.52 6.85
N ASP A 320 6.52 -18.34 5.79
CA ASP A 320 6.89 -17.82 4.49
C ASP A 320 5.80 -16.88 3.94
N PRO A 321 6.18 -15.71 3.38
CA PRO A 321 5.20 -14.81 2.80
C PRO A 321 4.59 -15.43 1.55
N VAL A 322 3.27 -15.65 1.59
CA VAL A 322 2.43 -16.07 0.46
C VAL A 322 1.49 -14.94 0.08
N TRP A 323 1.45 -14.60 -1.21
CA TRP A 323 0.52 -13.60 -1.76
C TRP A 323 -0.47 -14.26 -2.72
N GLU A 324 -1.70 -13.78 -2.70
CA GLU A 324 -2.71 -14.03 -3.70
C GLU A 324 -2.48 -13.13 -4.93
N ILE A 325 -2.70 -13.68 -6.11
CA ILE A 325 -2.83 -12.93 -7.36
C ILE A 325 -4.30 -12.62 -7.58
N LEU A 326 -4.65 -11.35 -7.68
CA LEU A 326 -5.98 -10.89 -8.08
C LEU A 326 -5.94 -10.36 -9.51
N HIS A 327 -6.73 -10.98 -10.38
CA HIS A 327 -6.83 -10.54 -11.78
C HIS A 327 -7.86 -9.42 -11.94
N PRO A 328 -7.63 -8.44 -12.81
CA PRO A 328 -8.66 -7.47 -13.16
C PRO A 328 -9.85 -8.17 -13.84
N ALA A 329 -11.06 -8.00 -13.30
CA ALA A 329 -12.25 -8.67 -13.83
C ALA A 329 -12.56 -8.31 -15.29
N PHE A 330 -12.18 -7.11 -15.73
CA PHE A 330 -12.36 -6.66 -17.10
C PHE A 330 -11.44 -7.37 -18.11
N GLN A 331 -10.42 -8.08 -17.65
CA GLN A 331 -9.34 -8.51 -18.53
C GLN A 331 -9.72 -9.73 -19.38
N SER A 332 -9.56 -9.64 -20.69
CA SER A 332 -9.74 -10.77 -21.61
C SER A 332 -8.73 -11.90 -21.38
N ILE A 333 -9.09 -13.09 -21.85
CA ILE A 333 -8.20 -14.27 -21.83
C ILE A 333 -6.92 -14.01 -22.63
N GLU A 334 -7.04 -13.37 -23.80
CA GLU A 334 -5.89 -13.01 -24.65
C GLU A 334 -4.92 -12.08 -23.90
N CYS A 335 -5.42 -11.01 -23.29
CA CYS A 335 -4.59 -10.08 -22.53
C CYS A 335 -3.89 -10.80 -21.36
N SER A 336 -4.60 -11.70 -20.68
CA SER A 336 -4.06 -12.51 -19.59
C SER A 336 -2.97 -13.47 -20.06
N LYS A 337 -3.13 -14.08 -21.23
CA LYS A 337 -2.11 -14.92 -21.88
C LYS A 337 -0.84 -14.14 -22.19
N ILE A 338 -0.96 -12.93 -22.76
CA ILE A 338 0.20 -12.06 -23.05
C ILE A 338 0.99 -11.74 -21.77
N LYS A 339 0.31 -11.42 -20.66
CA LYS A 339 0.97 -11.15 -19.37
C LYS A 339 1.67 -12.40 -18.80
N ARG A 340 1.05 -13.58 -18.90
CA ARG A 340 1.65 -14.87 -18.49
C ARG A 340 2.92 -15.19 -19.29
N ASP A 341 2.90 -14.93 -20.59
CA ASP A 341 4.07 -15.12 -21.47
C ASP A 341 5.21 -14.17 -21.09
N LEU A 342 4.92 -12.90 -20.81
CA LEU A 342 5.90 -11.93 -20.32
C LEU A 342 6.53 -12.36 -18.98
N ASP A 343 5.72 -12.88 -18.05
CA ASP A 343 6.21 -13.38 -16.77
C ASP A 343 7.07 -14.65 -16.93
N SER A 344 6.73 -15.51 -17.88
CA SER A 344 7.52 -16.71 -18.24
C SER A 344 8.90 -16.33 -18.80
N ILE A 345 8.94 -15.36 -19.72
CA ILE A 345 10.19 -14.79 -20.26
C ILE A 345 11.05 -14.20 -19.13
N LYS A 346 10.44 -13.39 -18.25
CA LYS A 346 11.12 -12.79 -17.10
C LYS A 346 11.71 -13.84 -16.17
N LYS A 347 10.97 -14.93 -15.91
CA LYS A 347 11.43 -16.04 -15.06
C LYS A 347 12.64 -16.73 -15.69
N LYS A 348 12.57 -17.09 -16.98
CA LYS A 348 13.69 -17.69 -17.72
C LYS A 348 14.95 -16.81 -17.69
N ALA A 349 14.80 -15.52 -17.98
CA ALA A 349 15.92 -14.57 -17.94
C ALA A 349 16.53 -14.43 -16.52
N LYS A 350 15.75 -14.65 -15.46
CA LYS A 350 16.24 -14.64 -14.07
C LYS A 350 17.04 -15.91 -13.76
N GLU A 351 16.56 -17.07 -14.24
CA GLU A 351 17.22 -18.37 -14.07
C GLU A 351 18.58 -18.40 -14.79
N GLU A 352 18.65 -17.89 -16.02
CA GLU A 352 19.88 -17.80 -16.82
C GLU A 352 20.96 -16.93 -16.15
N ARG A 353 20.55 -15.90 -15.40
CA ARG A 353 21.48 -14.98 -14.73
C ARG A 353 22.20 -15.60 -13.52
N LYS A 354 21.88 -16.84 -13.12
CA LYS A 354 22.50 -17.60 -12.01
C LYS A 354 22.79 -16.78 -10.75
N LYS A 355 21.93 -15.80 -10.43
CA LYS A 355 22.08 -14.99 -9.22
C LYS A 355 21.64 -15.82 -8.02
N ARG A 356 22.29 -15.60 -6.87
CA ARG A 356 21.92 -16.24 -5.58
C ARG A 356 20.40 -16.23 -5.42
N PRO A 357 19.78 -17.37 -5.04
CA PRO A 357 18.34 -17.46 -4.87
C PRO A 357 17.94 -16.43 -3.80
N ARG A 358 17.24 -15.38 -4.24
CA ARG A 358 16.54 -14.51 -3.31
C ARG A 358 15.27 -15.24 -2.90
N VAL A 359 14.93 -15.19 -1.61
CA VAL A 359 13.63 -15.66 -1.11
C VAL A 359 12.54 -15.03 -1.97
N THR A 360 11.96 -15.85 -2.84
CA THR A 360 10.86 -15.43 -3.72
C THR A 360 9.58 -15.67 -2.97
N VAL A 361 8.91 -14.59 -2.60
CA VAL A 361 7.53 -14.60 -2.14
C VAL A 361 6.69 -15.45 -3.09
N ARG A 362 6.03 -16.49 -2.56
CA ARG A 362 5.17 -17.37 -3.35
C ARG A 362 3.91 -16.61 -3.74
N ARG A 363 3.48 -16.80 -4.98
CA ARG A 363 2.28 -16.17 -5.52
C ARG A 363 1.32 -17.27 -5.94
N ILE A 364 0.11 -17.23 -5.41
CA ILE A 364 -0.93 -18.23 -5.63
C ILE A 364 -2.10 -17.56 -6.33
N ASP A 365 -2.58 -18.19 -7.38
CA ASP A 365 -3.81 -17.78 -8.04
C ASP A 365 -4.97 -18.58 -7.43
N LEU A 366 -5.93 -17.87 -6.84
CA LEU A 366 -7.12 -18.46 -6.25
C LEU A 366 -8.35 -18.32 -7.16
N GLY A 367 -8.18 -17.80 -8.37
CA GLY A 367 -9.27 -17.50 -9.29
C GLY A 367 -10.06 -16.25 -8.93
N ASN A 368 -9.68 -15.54 -7.85
CA ASN A 368 -10.35 -14.31 -7.45
C ASN A 368 -9.99 -13.15 -8.38
N THR A 369 -10.99 -12.33 -8.70
CA THR A 369 -10.85 -11.13 -9.51
C THR A 369 -11.17 -9.88 -8.71
N HIS A 370 -10.63 -8.74 -9.14
CA HIS A 370 -11.03 -7.44 -8.60
C HIS A 370 -11.95 -6.71 -9.58
N SER A 371 -13.08 -6.21 -9.08
CA SER A 371 -14.12 -5.50 -9.85
C SER A 371 -13.82 -4.01 -10.10
N ARG A 372 -12.59 -3.56 -9.85
CA ARG A 372 -12.19 -2.17 -10.09
C ARG A 372 -12.29 -1.82 -11.58
N ILE A 373 -13.06 -0.78 -11.88
CA ILE A 373 -13.15 -0.21 -13.23
C ILE A 373 -11.78 0.38 -13.62
N PRO A 374 -11.26 0.02 -14.80
CA PRO A 374 -9.99 0.52 -15.29
C PRO A 374 -10.05 2.03 -15.51
N VAL A 375 -8.98 2.73 -15.14
CA VAL A 375 -8.82 4.17 -15.42
C VAL A 375 -8.08 4.31 -16.75
N GLY A 376 -8.56 5.22 -17.61
CA GLY A 376 -7.99 5.51 -18.92
C GLY A 376 -8.61 4.70 -20.06
N THR A 377 -8.20 5.00 -21.28
CA THR A 377 -8.74 4.35 -22.49
C THR A 377 -8.14 2.95 -22.67
N LEU A 378 -8.99 1.93 -22.76
CA LEU A 378 -8.58 0.54 -23.00
C LEU A 378 -8.62 0.16 -24.46
N TRP A 379 -7.78 -0.80 -24.85
CA TRP A 379 -7.88 -1.43 -26.17
C TRP A 379 -8.97 -2.50 -26.18
N PRO A 380 -9.77 -2.64 -27.25
CA PRO A 380 -10.87 -3.61 -27.29
C PRO A 380 -10.46 -5.04 -26.93
N PHE A 381 -9.34 -5.55 -27.47
CA PHE A 381 -8.86 -6.89 -27.17
C PHE A 381 -8.47 -7.12 -25.71
N MET A 382 -8.33 -6.06 -24.89
CA MET A 382 -8.04 -6.18 -23.47
C MET A 382 -9.27 -6.48 -22.63
N VAL A 383 -10.46 -6.19 -23.15
CA VAL A 383 -11.71 -6.22 -22.40
C VAL A 383 -12.43 -7.53 -22.67
N GLY A 384 -12.74 -8.29 -21.62
CA GLY A 384 -13.58 -9.47 -21.71
C GLY A 384 -15.01 -9.06 -22.09
N LEU A 385 -15.56 -9.69 -23.12
CA LEU A 385 -16.87 -9.34 -23.65
C LEU A 385 -17.97 -9.53 -22.60
N ASP A 386 -17.92 -10.62 -21.84
CA ASP A 386 -18.92 -10.93 -20.80
C ASP A 386 -18.90 -9.90 -19.68
N TRP A 387 -17.70 -9.46 -19.26
CA TRP A 387 -17.57 -8.42 -18.26
C TRP A 387 -18.13 -7.08 -18.75
N TYR A 388 -17.83 -6.72 -20.02
CA TYR A 388 -18.34 -5.48 -20.62
C TYR A 388 -19.86 -5.47 -20.66
N LYS A 389 -20.48 -6.55 -21.16
CA LYS A 389 -21.94 -6.69 -21.21
C LYS A 389 -22.58 -6.65 -19.82
N ALA A 390 -21.96 -7.32 -18.83
CA ALA A 390 -22.52 -7.41 -17.49
C ALA A 390 -22.35 -6.13 -16.66
N THR A 391 -21.29 -5.34 -16.92
CA THR A 391 -20.89 -4.23 -16.04
C THR A 391 -21.09 -2.87 -16.69
N ILE A 392 -20.82 -2.74 -17.99
CA ILE A 392 -20.80 -1.46 -18.70
C ILE A 392 -22.08 -1.29 -19.53
N GLU A 393 -22.41 -2.27 -20.37
CA GLU A 393 -23.55 -2.16 -21.30
C GLU A 393 -24.87 -1.95 -20.55
N GLY A 394 -25.56 -0.85 -20.85
CA GLY A 394 -26.82 -0.46 -20.21
C GLY A 394 -26.66 0.29 -18.90
N ASN A 395 -25.43 0.48 -18.40
CA ASN A 395 -25.16 1.32 -17.24
C ASN A 395 -24.62 2.69 -17.68
N ARG A 396 -25.54 3.64 -17.90
CA ARG A 396 -25.26 4.98 -18.44
C ARG A 396 -24.14 5.72 -17.70
N ASP A 397 -24.10 5.64 -16.37
CA ASP A 397 -23.07 6.33 -15.57
C ASP A 397 -21.67 5.76 -15.85
N LEU A 398 -21.57 4.44 -16.06
CA LEU A 398 -20.32 3.76 -16.33
C LEU A 398 -19.91 3.85 -17.80
N GLU A 399 -20.86 3.91 -18.73
CA GLU A 399 -20.60 4.13 -20.15
C GLU A 399 -19.92 5.48 -20.39
N ASP A 400 -20.31 6.53 -19.67
CA ASP A 400 -19.70 7.86 -19.77
C ASP A 400 -18.28 7.91 -19.17
N GLU A 401 -18.01 7.13 -18.11
CA GLU A 401 -16.67 7.06 -17.49
C GLU A 401 -15.72 6.11 -18.25
N PHE A 402 -16.25 5.07 -18.88
CA PHE A 402 -15.50 4.02 -19.54
C PHE A 402 -15.17 4.38 -20.99
N SER A 403 -13.87 4.38 -21.33
CA SER A 403 -13.38 4.73 -22.66
C SER A 403 -12.64 3.58 -23.32
N MET A 404 -12.94 3.32 -24.59
CA MET A 404 -12.23 2.33 -25.42
C MET A 404 -11.67 2.97 -26.69
N TYR A 405 -10.53 2.48 -27.15
CA TYR A 405 -10.01 2.81 -28.47
C TYR A 405 -10.89 2.17 -29.55
N THR A 406 -11.01 2.83 -30.70
CA THR A 406 -11.83 2.35 -31.82
C THR A 406 -11.25 1.09 -32.49
N GLN A 407 -9.93 0.92 -32.48
CA GLN A 407 -9.24 -0.18 -33.16
C GLN A 407 -8.14 -0.74 -32.25
N ASN A 408 -7.86 -2.03 -32.39
CA ASN A 408 -6.75 -2.67 -31.69
C ASN A 408 -5.39 -2.24 -32.28
N PRO A 409 -4.31 -2.28 -31.48
CA PRO A 409 -2.96 -2.10 -32.02
C PRO A 409 -2.64 -3.23 -32.99
N LYS A 410 -1.86 -2.94 -34.03
CA LYS A 410 -1.49 -3.91 -35.07
C LYS A 410 -0.95 -5.21 -34.47
N GLY A 411 -1.54 -6.34 -34.87
CA GLY A 411 -1.15 -7.68 -34.41
C GLY A 411 -1.85 -8.14 -33.12
N PHE A 412 -2.83 -7.40 -32.60
CA PHE A 412 -3.68 -7.81 -31.49
C PHE A 412 -5.15 -7.85 -31.93
N GLY A 413 -5.88 -8.88 -31.54
CA GLY A 413 -7.31 -9.02 -31.88
C GLY A 413 -7.66 -9.26 -33.36
N ASP A 414 -6.66 -9.41 -34.25
CA ASP A 414 -6.87 -9.69 -35.69
C ASP A 414 -7.33 -11.15 -35.95
N GLU A 415 -7.17 -12.05 -34.99
CA GLU A 415 -7.44 -13.48 -35.15
C GLU A 415 -8.90 -13.89 -34.96
N GLY A 416 -9.83 -12.92 -34.86
CA GLY A 416 -11.26 -13.25 -34.73
C GLY A 416 -11.53 -14.08 -33.47
N TYR A 417 -10.94 -13.70 -32.33
CA TYR A 417 -11.38 -14.12 -30.99
C TYR A 417 -12.78 -13.57 -30.72
N SER A 418 -13.73 -14.08 -31.49
CA SER A 418 -15.17 -13.95 -31.33
C SER A 418 -15.61 -15.26 -30.68
N ALA A 419 -16.12 -15.15 -29.46
CA ALA A 419 -16.71 -16.19 -28.61
C ALA A 419 -15.70 -16.99 -27.76
N ASP A 420 -15.41 -16.44 -26.58
CA ASP A 420 -14.88 -17.16 -25.40
C ASP A 420 -15.94 -18.18 -24.85
N ASN A 421 -16.46 -19.06 -25.70
CA ASN A 421 -17.52 -20.01 -25.34
C ASN A 421 -17.33 -21.40 -25.98
N GLU A 422 -16.11 -21.94 -25.97
CA GLU A 422 -15.90 -23.37 -26.17
C GLU A 422 -15.07 -23.93 -25.00
N GLU A 423 -15.81 -24.41 -24.00
CA GLU A 423 -15.51 -25.40 -22.96
C GLU A 423 -14.03 -25.78 -22.72
N GLU A 424 -13.51 -25.44 -21.54
CA GLU A 424 -12.36 -26.11 -20.91
C GLU A 424 -12.75 -26.69 -19.54
#